data_AF-A0A0D8Y7U4-F1
#
_entry.id   AF-A0A0D8Y7U4-F1
#
_cell.length_a   1.000
_cell.length_b   1.000
_cell.length_c   1.000
_cell.angle_alpha   90.00
_cell.angle_beta   90.00
_cell.angle_gamma   90.00
#
_symmetry.space_group_name_H-M   'P 1'
#
loop_
_entity.id
_entity.type
_entity.pdbx_description
1 polymer ?
#
loop_
_entity_poly.entity_id
_entity_poly.type
_entity_poly.pdbx_seq_one_letter_code
_entity_poly.pdbx_strand_id
1 'polypeptide(L)'
;MARKDHGHSLYSDLEIIKEKDTNTSTKKRRRRIIPTNNKDFKSVEFWNEMHELQGQWIQKICTSAFPRCEAINYSEECWDFLTKVYSMFRNRPLELQQSIQLYICDAIKIVEFLTMRGCDEVSNSLSKFVLTVFRRYLKNRKNLNELNQGWVQSREIMRIVCQSPTVVDILLGLIAAINEIMLKSVLFFVDVKIRAEDDM
;
A
#
# COMPACT_ATOMS: atom_id res chain seq x y z
N MET A 1 49.37 16.00 20.33
CA MET A 1 49.32 15.22 19.07
C MET A 1 48.00 14.45 19.03
N ALA A 2 47.20 14.72 18.01
CA ALA A 2 45.78 14.39 17.93
C ALA A 2 45.53 12.89 17.68
N ARG A 3 44.52 12.34 18.36
CA ARG A 3 43.86 11.07 18.01
C ARG A 3 42.93 11.33 16.84
N LYS A 4 43.06 10.54 15.77
CA LYS A 4 42.14 10.56 14.62
C LYS A 4 41.06 9.48 14.83
N ASP A 5 39.83 9.95 14.96
CA ASP A 5 38.62 9.15 14.91
C ASP A 5 38.50 8.39 13.58
N HIS A 6 38.19 7.10 13.65
CA HIS A 6 37.80 6.29 12.50
C HIS A 6 36.26 6.27 12.43
N GLY A 7 35.70 7.26 11.75
CA GLY A 7 34.33 7.20 11.26
C GLY A 7 34.26 6.25 10.07
N HIS A 8 33.73 5.04 10.27
CA HIS A 8 33.29 4.20 9.17
C HIS A 8 32.05 4.84 8.52
N SER A 9 32.29 5.56 7.42
CA SER A 9 31.27 6.07 6.51
C SER A 9 30.74 4.91 5.67
N LEU A 10 29.47 4.53 5.85
CA LEU A 10 28.75 3.55 5.03
C LEU A 10 28.29 4.14 3.67
N TYR A 11 29.16 4.92 3.02
CA TYR A 11 28.93 5.51 1.70
C TYR A 11 29.97 5.02 0.69
N SER A 12 29.88 3.76 0.31
CA SER A 12 30.69 3.21 -0.78
C SER A 12 30.03 1.98 -1.39
N ASP A 13 28.89 2.09 -2.09
CA ASP A 13 28.41 1.03 -3.02
C ASP A 13 27.23 1.51 -3.91
N LEU A 14 27.36 2.67 -4.53
CA LEU A 14 26.54 3.04 -5.69
C LEU A 14 27.44 3.15 -6.91
N GLU A 15 27.99 2.01 -7.34
CA GLU A 15 28.66 1.91 -8.63
C GLU A 15 27.64 2.08 -9.76
N ILE A 16 27.77 3.22 -10.45
CA ILE A 16 27.12 3.54 -11.71
C ILE A 16 27.75 2.67 -12.79
N ILE A 17 27.15 1.52 -13.10
CA ILE A 17 27.48 0.78 -14.32
C ILE A 17 26.82 1.50 -15.50
N LYS A 18 27.64 2.27 -16.23
CA LYS A 18 27.34 2.72 -17.59
C LYS A 18 27.40 1.53 -18.53
N GLU A 19 26.29 1.15 -19.15
CA GLU A 19 26.29 0.18 -20.23
C GLU A 19 25.80 0.85 -21.53
N LYS A 20 26.61 0.68 -22.57
CA LYS A 20 26.50 1.24 -23.92
C LYS A 20 25.25 0.73 -24.64
N ASP A 21 24.70 1.62 -25.46
CA ASP A 21 23.62 1.37 -26.41
C ASP A 21 23.85 0.14 -27.30
N THR A 22 22.84 -0.73 -27.39
CA THR A 22 22.41 -1.33 -28.65
C THR A 22 20.88 -1.49 -28.66
N ASN A 23 20.26 -0.93 -29.69
CA ASN A 23 18.83 -0.94 -29.94
C ASN A 23 18.28 -2.37 -30.05
N THR A 24 17.26 -2.70 -29.26
CA THR A 24 16.08 -3.48 -29.69
C THR A 24 15.01 -3.48 -28.59
N SER A 25 13.81 -3.01 -28.96
CA SER A 25 12.50 -3.20 -28.30
C SER A 25 12.52 -3.84 -26.90
N THR A 26 12.55 -3.03 -25.84
CA THR A 26 12.44 -3.51 -24.46
C THR A 26 11.31 -2.80 -23.72
N LYS A 27 10.28 -3.57 -23.34
CA LYS A 27 9.43 -3.25 -22.20
C LYS A 27 10.37 -3.02 -21.02
N LYS A 28 10.59 -1.75 -20.67
CA LYS A 28 11.47 -1.31 -19.57
C LYS A 28 11.00 -2.02 -18.29
N ARG A 29 11.69 -3.08 -17.91
CA ARG A 29 11.40 -3.86 -16.71
C ARG A 29 11.65 -2.93 -15.53
N ARG A 30 10.59 -2.34 -14.97
CA ARG A 30 10.67 -1.47 -13.79
C ARG A 30 11.40 -2.27 -12.70
N ARG A 31 12.57 -1.80 -12.26
CA ARG A 31 13.27 -2.38 -11.11
C ARG A 31 12.42 -2.06 -9.88
N ARG A 32 12.00 -3.08 -9.14
CA ARG A 32 11.22 -2.91 -7.92
C ARG A 32 12.06 -2.22 -6.85
N ILE A 33 11.48 -1.23 -6.19
CA ILE A 33 12.06 -0.52 -5.05
C ILE A 33 11.82 -1.32 -3.77
N ILE A 34 10.65 -1.94 -3.63
CA ILE A 34 10.32 -2.79 -2.48
C ILE A 34 10.80 -4.23 -2.75
N PRO A 35 11.63 -4.82 -1.87
CA PRO A 35 12.06 -6.21 -2.01
C PRO A 35 10.86 -7.17 -1.95
N THR A 36 10.69 -8.02 -2.97
CA THR A 36 9.57 -8.99 -3.01
C THR A 36 9.95 -10.40 -2.58
N ASN A 37 11.10 -10.61 -1.93
CA ASN A 37 11.44 -11.91 -1.39
C ASN A 37 10.41 -12.30 -0.32
N ASN A 38 9.61 -13.33 -0.62
CA ASN A 38 8.40 -13.72 0.10
C ASN A 38 8.63 -14.21 1.55
N LYS A 39 9.88 -14.29 2.04
CA LYS A 39 10.19 -14.84 3.36
C LYS A 39 10.17 -13.79 4.47
N ASP A 40 10.46 -12.51 4.17
CA ASP A 40 10.79 -11.53 5.22
C ASP A 40 9.62 -10.64 5.66
N PHE A 41 8.51 -10.53 4.92
CA PHE A 41 7.36 -9.70 5.34
C PHE A 41 6.61 -10.20 6.58
N LYS A 42 7.04 -11.33 7.17
CA LYS A 42 6.54 -11.85 8.45
C LYS A 42 7.36 -11.34 9.65
N SER A 43 8.51 -10.73 9.41
CA SER A 43 9.41 -10.22 10.44
C SER A 43 9.07 -8.77 10.76
N VAL A 44 9.19 -8.39 12.04
CA VAL A 44 9.00 -7.00 12.49
C VAL A 44 10.12 -6.12 11.93
N GLU A 45 11.35 -6.65 11.87
CA GLU A 45 12.54 -6.00 11.32
C GLU A 45 12.30 -5.54 9.88
N PHE A 46 11.73 -6.39 9.03
CA PHE A 46 11.36 -6.01 7.66
C PHE A 46 10.42 -4.79 7.65
N TRP A 47 9.40 -4.76 8.50
CA TRP A 47 8.46 -3.63 8.51
C TRP A 47 9.07 -2.36 9.09
N ASN A 48 10.03 -2.49 10.01
CA ASN A 48 10.79 -1.35 10.52
C ASN A 48 11.69 -0.76 9.41
N GLU A 49 12.38 -1.59 8.64
CA GLU A 49 13.16 -1.14 7.47
C GLU A 49 12.26 -0.45 6.44
N MET A 50 11.08 -1.01 6.18
CA MET A 50 10.10 -0.43 5.27
C MET A 50 9.55 0.91 5.77
N HIS A 51 9.33 1.05 7.08
CA HIS A 51 8.93 2.32 7.71
C HIS A 51 10.04 3.37 7.60
N GLU A 52 11.29 3.00 7.84
CA GLU A 52 12.44 3.90 7.65
C GLU A 52 12.55 4.37 6.20
N LEU A 53 12.39 3.45 5.24
CA LEU A 53 12.38 3.78 3.81
C LEU A 53 11.25 4.75 3.45
N GLN A 54 10.04 4.57 3.98
CA GLN A 54 8.94 5.53 3.78
C GLN A 54 9.26 6.90 4.37
N GLY A 55 9.89 6.94 5.55
CA GLY A 55 10.36 8.18 6.17
C GLY A 55 11.33 8.95 5.26
N GLN A 56 12.28 8.26 4.63
CA GLN A 56 13.20 8.86 3.66
C GLN A 56 12.46 9.40 2.43
N TRP A 57 11.46 8.68 1.93
CA TRP A 57 10.65 9.14 0.79
C TRP A 57 9.80 10.36 1.13
N ILE A 58 9.17 10.38 2.32
CA ILE A 58 8.43 11.54 2.82
C ILE A 58 9.35 12.76 2.85
N GLN A 59 10.54 12.64 3.43
CA GLN A 59 11.51 13.74 3.47
C GLN A 59 11.89 14.22 2.06
N LYS A 60 12.13 13.29 1.11
CA LYS A 60 12.44 13.63 -0.28
C LYS A 60 11.28 14.37 -0.97
N ILE A 61 10.05 13.90 -0.84
CA ILE A 61 8.87 14.51 -1.47
C ILE A 61 8.64 15.95 -0.96
N CYS A 62 8.94 16.21 0.31
CA CYS A 62 8.85 17.54 0.91
C CYS A 62 9.89 18.54 0.37
N THR A 63 10.89 18.09 -0.41
CA THR A 63 11.85 18.99 -1.04
C THR A 63 11.29 19.67 -2.31
N SER A 64 11.89 20.79 -2.69
CA SER A 64 11.47 21.57 -3.87
C SER A 64 11.64 20.82 -5.19
N ALA A 65 12.68 19.97 -5.31
CA ALA A 65 13.05 19.26 -6.53
C ALA A 65 13.15 17.74 -6.29
N PHE A 66 12.03 17.11 -5.94
CA PHE A 66 11.98 15.68 -5.71
C PHE A 66 11.83 14.88 -7.02
N PRO A 67 12.32 13.63 -7.07
CA PRO A 67 12.20 12.78 -8.25
C PRO A 67 10.75 12.28 -8.40
N ARG A 68 9.93 13.04 -9.15
CA ARG A 68 8.47 12.82 -9.28
C ARG A 68 8.12 11.42 -9.76
N CYS A 69 8.73 10.97 -10.85
CA CYS A 69 8.44 9.67 -11.44
C CYS A 69 8.75 8.52 -10.47
N GLU A 70 9.88 8.60 -9.78
CA GLU A 70 10.33 7.60 -8.82
C GLU A 70 9.44 7.60 -7.57
N ALA A 71 9.02 8.77 -7.09
CA ALA A 71 8.12 8.88 -5.95
C ALA A 71 6.71 8.33 -6.26
N ILE A 72 6.20 8.59 -7.47
CA ILE A 72 4.94 8.00 -7.95
C ILE A 72 5.07 6.47 -8.01
N ASN A 73 6.12 5.96 -8.66
CA ASN A 73 6.35 4.52 -8.75
C ASN A 73 6.48 3.87 -7.37
N TYR A 74 7.20 4.51 -6.44
CA TYR A 74 7.32 4.04 -5.07
C TYR A 74 5.97 3.96 -4.37
N SER A 75 5.14 5.01 -4.49
CA SER A 75 3.79 5.03 -3.94
C SER A 75 2.94 3.88 -4.49
N GLU A 76 2.94 3.67 -5.82
CA GLU A 76 2.24 2.54 -6.45
C GLU A 76 2.71 1.18 -5.88
N GLU A 77 4.03 0.99 -5.73
CA GLU A 77 4.60 -0.23 -5.17
C GLU A 77 4.18 -0.46 -3.71
N CYS A 78 4.10 0.60 -2.88
CA CYS A 78 3.59 0.49 -1.51
C CYS A 78 2.17 -0.08 -1.48
N TRP A 79 1.28 0.42 -2.34
CA TRP A 79 -0.11 -0.02 -2.38
C TRP A 79 -0.29 -1.41 -2.96
N ASP A 80 0.48 -1.77 -3.99
CA ASP A 80 0.51 -3.14 -4.52
C ASP A 80 1.00 -4.13 -3.44
N PHE A 81 2.02 -3.75 -2.70
CA PHE A 81 2.55 -4.56 -1.60
C PHE A 81 1.52 -4.73 -0.49
N LEU A 82 0.90 -3.64 -0.02
CA LEU A 82 -0.18 -3.68 0.97
C LEU A 82 -1.37 -4.51 0.51
N THR A 83 -1.78 -4.37 -0.75
CA THR A 83 -2.87 -5.15 -1.35
C THR A 83 -2.55 -6.64 -1.27
N LYS A 84 -1.33 -7.05 -1.62
CA LYS A 84 -0.89 -8.44 -1.52
C LYS A 84 -0.90 -8.94 -0.08
N VAL A 85 -0.38 -8.13 0.85
CA VAL A 85 -0.29 -8.44 2.28
C VAL A 85 -1.68 -8.68 2.87
N TYR A 86 -2.64 -7.80 2.63
CA TYR A 86 -3.99 -7.90 3.19
C TYR A 86 -4.91 -8.86 2.43
N SER A 87 -4.63 -9.12 1.17
CA SER A 87 -5.31 -10.15 0.39
C SER A 87 -5.13 -11.58 0.94
N MET A 88 -4.09 -11.82 1.76
CA MET A 88 -3.84 -13.14 2.32
C MET A 88 -4.61 -13.43 3.62
N PHE A 89 -5.23 -12.43 4.27
CA PHE A 89 -6.01 -12.55 5.51
C PHE A 89 -5.36 -13.44 6.60
N ARG A 90 -4.04 -13.34 6.76
CA ARG A 90 -3.27 -14.18 7.70
C ARG A 90 -3.32 -13.61 9.11
N ASN A 91 -3.42 -14.48 10.12
CA ASN A 91 -3.16 -14.11 11.51
C ASN A 91 -1.74 -13.57 11.66
N ARG A 92 -1.59 -12.52 12.47
CA ARG A 92 -0.31 -11.84 12.74
C ARG A 92 -0.20 -11.56 14.23
N PRO A 93 1.01 -11.65 14.81
CA PRO A 93 1.27 -11.12 16.14
C PRO A 93 0.92 -9.63 16.22
N LEU A 94 0.57 -9.16 17.41
CA LEU A 94 0.16 -7.77 17.63
C LEU A 94 1.25 -6.77 17.20
N GLU A 95 2.51 -7.05 17.54
CA GLU A 95 3.67 -6.21 17.17
C GLU A 95 3.79 -6.07 15.65
N LEU A 96 3.71 -7.19 14.93
CA LEU A 96 3.73 -7.20 13.47
C LEU A 96 2.55 -6.41 12.89
N GLN A 97 1.37 -6.50 13.51
CA GLN A 97 0.22 -5.72 13.09
C GLN A 97 0.48 -4.22 13.27
N GLN A 98 1.04 -3.80 14.41
CA GLN A 98 1.35 -2.39 14.69
C GLN A 98 2.35 -1.81 13.68
N SER A 99 3.44 -2.53 13.35
CA SER A 99 4.40 -2.07 12.34
C SER A 99 3.74 -1.89 10.96
N ILE A 100 2.81 -2.77 10.59
CA ILE A 100 2.06 -2.66 9.33
C ILE A 100 1.10 -1.47 9.34
N GLN A 101 0.49 -1.17 10.49
CA GLN A 101 -0.39 -0.01 10.62
C GLN A 101 0.40 1.31 10.44
N LEU A 102 1.59 1.41 11.05
CA LEU A 102 2.49 2.54 10.83
C LEU A 102 2.84 2.69 9.34
N TYR A 103 3.15 1.57 8.68
CA TYR A 103 3.45 1.57 7.24
C TYR A 103 2.26 2.05 6.38
N ILE A 104 1.03 1.67 6.73
CA ILE A 104 -0.18 2.19 6.06
C ILE A 104 -0.30 3.71 6.26
N CYS A 105 -0.15 4.19 7.50
CA CYS A 105 -0.26 5.62 7.81
C CYS A 105 0.73 6.44 6.99
N ASP A 106 1.97 5.98 6.85
CA ASP A 106 2.98 6.68 6.05
C ASP A 106 2.74 6.55 4.54
N ALA A 107 2.22 5.40 4.08
CA ALA A 107 1.79 5.27 2.68
C ALA A 107 0.67 6.28 2.33
N ILE A 108 -0.26 6.52 3.26
CA ILE A 108 -1.29 7.56 3.12
C ILE A 108 -0.64 8.93 3.02
N LYS A 109 0.24 9.30 3.97
CA LYS A 109 0.96 10.59 3.94
C LYS A 109 1.69 10.81 2.62
N ILE A 110 2.35 9.78 2.09
CA ILE A 110 3.03 9.85 0.78
C ILE A 110 2.04 10.21 -0.33
N VAL A 111 0.88 9.56 -0.38
CA VAL A 111 -0.17 9.90 -1.36
C VAL A 111 -0.65 11.34 -1.18
N GLU A 112 -0.87 11.79 0.06
CA GLU A 112 -1.30 13.16 0.34
C GLU A 112 -0.27 14.17 -0.16
N PHE A 113 1.01 13.98 0.21
CA PHE A 113 2.09 14.87 -0.22
C PHE A 113 2.23 14.89 -1.73
N LEU A 114 2.15 13.74 -2.40
CA LEU A 114 2.21 13.67 -3.86
C LEU A 114 1.02 14.37 -4.52
N THR A 115 -0.19 14.18 -3.99
CA THR A 115 -1.41 14.84 -4.46
C THR A 115 -1.29 16.36 -4.31
N MET A 116 -0.85 16.86 -3.15
CA MET A 116 -0.61 18.29 -2.92
C MET A 116 0.49 18.88 -3.82
N ARG A 117 1.41 18.04 -4.33
CA ARG A 117 2.44 18.42 -5.30
C ARG A 117 1.96 18.29 -6.75
N GLY A 118 0.67 18.05 -6.98
CA GLY A 118 0.04 17.93 -8.30
C GLY A 118 0.36 16.61 -9.01
N CYS A 119 0.60 15.54 -8.26
CA CYS A 119 0.77 14.17 -8.79
C CYS A 119 -0.55 13.41 -8.72
N ASP A 120 -1.48 13.75 -9.61
CA ASP A 120 -2.84 13.18 -9.61
C ASP A 120 -2.86 11.68 -9.93
N GLU A 121 -1.76 11.12 -10.44
CA GLU A 121 -1.63 9.70 -10.76
C GLU A 121 -1.85 8.79 -9.54
N VAL A 122 -1.49 9.28 -8.34
CA VAL A 122 -1.60 8.51 -7.09
C VAL A 122 -2.87 8.80 -6.30
N SER A 123 -3.68 9.78 -6.70
CA SER A 123 -4.89 10.23 -5.98
C SER A 123 -5.89 9.10 -5.70
N ASN A 124 -5.96 8.14 -6.62
CA ASN A 124 -6.91 7.03 -6.57
C ASN A 124 -6.35 5.76 -5.92
N SER A 125 -5.07 5.76 -5.52
CA SER A 125 -4.39 4.56 -5.02
C SER A 125 -5.05 4.00 -3.76
N LEU A 126 -5.47 4.88 -2.85
CA LEU A 126 -6.14 4.49 -1.61
C LEU A 126 -7.50 3.84 -1.88
N SER A 127 -8.32 4.45 -2.74
CA SER A 127 -9.61 3.89 -3.16
C SER A 127 -9.45 2.53 -3.84
N LYS A 128 -8.48 2.38 -4.75
CA LYS A 128 -8.18 1.10 -5.41
C LYS A 128 -7.78 0.01 -4.42
N PHE A 129 -6.95 0.34 -3.44
CA PHE A 129 -6.55 -0.58 -2.38
C PHE A 129 -7.77 -1.07 -1.56
N VAL A 130 -8.60 -0.13 -1.07
CA VAL A 130 -9.81 -0.44 -0.31
C VAL A 130 -10.76 -1.33 -1.11
N LEU A 131 -11.08 -0.94 -2.34
CA LEU A 131 -11.94 -1.73 -3.23
C LEU A 131 -11.41 -3.15 -3.40
N THR A 132 -10.11 -3.31 -3.57
CA THR A 132 -9.51 -4.62 -3.83
C THR A 132 -9.57 -5.52 -2.60
N VAL A 133 -9.21 -5.00 -1.42
CA VAL A 133 -9.27 -5.77 -0.17
C VAL A 133 -10.71 -6.21 0.14
N PHE A 134 -11.67 -5.29 0.02
CA PHE A 134 -13.08 -5.57 0.31
C PHE A 134 -13.71 -6.53 -0.69
N ARG A 135 -13.49 -6.32 -2.00
CA ARG A 135 -13.99 -7.25 -3.02
C ARG A 135 -13.47 -8.66 -2.77
N ARG A 136 -12.21 -8.81 -2.35
CA ARG A 136 -11.63 -10.11 -2.04
C ARG A 136 -12.25 -10.75 -0.80
N TYR A 137 -12.51 -9.97 0.25
CA TYR A 137 -13.23 -10.43 1.43
C TYR A 137 -14.65 -10.89 1.07
N LEU A 138 -15.41 -10.04 0.39
CA LEU A 138 -16.81 -10.29 0.01
C LEU A 138 -16.99 -11.47 -0.95
N LYS A 139 -15.98 -11.77 -1.78
CA LYS A 139 -16.02 -12.92 -2.71
C LYS A 139 -16.16 -14.26 -1.96
N ASN A 140 -15.70 -14.35 -0.71
CA ASN A 140 -15.62 -15.62 0.01
C ASN A 140 -16.76 -15.75 1.03
N ARG A 141 -17.95 -16.14 0.56
CA ARG A 141 -19.21 -16.16 1.34
C ARG A 141 -19.12 -16.86 2.71
N LYS A 142 -18.33 -17.93 2.81
CA LYS A 142 -18.14 -18.70 4.06
C LYS A 142 -17.42 -17.91 5.16
N ASN A 143 -16.82 -16.77 4.81
CA ASN A 143 -16.06 -15.90 5.70
C ASN A 143 -16.81 -14.62 6.09
N LEU A 144 -18.08 -14.49 5.68
CA LEU A 144 -18.97 -13.37 6.05
C LEU A 144 -19.49 -13.55 7.49
N ASN A 145 -18.56 -13.55 8.44
CA ASN A 145 -18.83 -13.60 9.86
C ASN A 145 -18.03 -12.48 10.54
N GLU A 146 -18.62 -11.82 11.53
CA GLU A 146 -17.97 -10.74 12.30
C GLU A 146 -16.72 -11.20 13.05
N LEU A 147 -16.64 -12.49 13.38
CA LEU A 147 -15.47 -13.10 14.01
C LEU A 147 -14.44 -13.60 13.00
N ASN A 148 -14.74 -13.52 11.69
CA ASN A 148 -13.79 -13.96 10.67
C ASN A 148 -12.59 -13.01 10.62
N GLN A 149 -11.39 -13.56 10.60
CA GLN A 149 -10.18 -12.75 10.57
C GLN A 149 -10.11 -11.81 9.36
N GLY A 150 -10.62 -12.24 8.20
CA GLY A 150 -10.70 -11.40 7.01
C GLY A 150 -11.57 -10.16 7.23
N TRP A 151 -12.64 -10.28 8.01
CA TRP A 151 -13.48 -9.14 8.40
C TRP A 151 -12.74 -8.22 9.36
N VAL A 152 -12.19 -8.77 10.45
CA VAL A 152 -11.48 -7.99 11.47
C VAL A 152 -10.36 -7.17 10.84
N GLN A 153 -9.58 -7.78 9.95
CA GLN A 153 -8.50 -7.08 9.23
C GLN A 153 -9.03 -6.04 8.25
N SER A 154 -10.06 -6.36 7.45
CA SER A 154 -10.63 -5.41 6.49
C SER A 154 -11.24 -4.20 7.21
N ARG A 155 -11.94 -4.43 8.32
CA ARG A 155 -12.52 -3.39 9.17
C ARG A 155 -11.45 -2.49 9.77
N GLU A 156 -10.37 -3.08 10.28
CA GLU A 156 -9.28 -2.31 10.87
C GLU A 156 -8.54 -1.45 9.84
N ILE A 157 -8.33 -1.99 8.63
CA ILE A 157 -7.80 -1.18 7.51
C ILE A 157 -8.73 -0.01 7.21
N MET A 158 -10.05 -0.24 7.12
CA MET A 158 -11.02 0.84 6.87
C MET A 158 -10.93 1.92 7.92
N ARG A 159 -10.84 1.53 9.18
CA ARG A 159 -10.69 2.46 10.29
C ARG A 159 -9.47 3.36 10.07
N ILE A 160 -8.31 2.78 9.74
CA ILE A 160 -7.08 3.53 9.47
C ILE A 160 -7.25 4.42 8.23
N VAL A 161 -7.65 3.85 7.09
CA VAL A 161 -7.73 4.61 5.84
C VAL A 161 -8.78 5.72 5.87
N CYS A 162 -9.80 5.66 6.73
CA CYS A 162 -10.79 6.73 6.89
C CYS A 162 -10.38 7.78 7.94
N GLN A 163 -9.51 7.41 8.90
CA GLN A 163 -9.07 8.32 9.98
C GLN A 163 -7.76 9.04 9.67
N SER A 164 -6.93 8.49 8.79
CA SER A 164 -5.60 9.02 8.51
C SER A 164 -5.57 10.16 7.48
N PRO A 165 -6.36 10.16 6.38
CA PRO A 165 -6.27 11.22 5.39
C PRO A 165 -6.75 12.57 5.94
N THR A 166 -6.04 13.63 5.54
CA THR A 166 -6.35 15.03 5.82
C THR A 166 -6.81 15.79 4.57
N VAL A 167 -6.63 15.20 3.37
CA VAL A 167 -7.00 15.83 2.08
C VAL A 167 -8.44 15.46 1.69
N VAL A 168 -9.26 16.48 1.42
CA VAL A 168 -10.70 16.31 1.10
C VAL A 168 -10.93 15.44 -0.14
N ASP A 169 -10.15 15.62 -1.20
CA ASP A 169 -10.31 14.82 -2.44
C ASP A 169 -10.09 13.33 -2.19
N ILE A 170 -9.13 12.99 -1.33
CA ILE A 170 -8.86 11.61 -0.93
C ILE A 170 -10.06 11.05 -0.14
N LEU A 171 -10.63 11.83 0.77
CA LEU A 171 -11.84 11.44 1.52
C LEU A 171 -13.05 11.22 0.61
N LEU A 172 -13.26 12.09 -0.38
CA LEU A 172 -14.32 11.92 -1.39
C LEU A 172 -14.11 10.66 -2.23
N GLY A 173 -12.86 10.40 -2.64
CA GLY A 173 -12.49 9.17 -3.34
C GLY A 173 -12.76 7.91 -2.51
N LEU A 174 -12.58 7.96 -1.19
CA LEU A 174 -12.90 6.87 -0.29
C LEU A 174 -14.41 6.67 -0.14
N ILE A 175 -15.18 7.75 0.03
CA ILE A 175 -16.65 7.69 0.10
C ILE A 175 -17.21 7.04 -1.17
N ALA A 176 -16.71 7.44 -2.34
CA ALA A 176 -17.10 6.85 -3.61
C ALA A 176 -16.79 5.34 -3.67
N ALA A 177 -15.60 4.93 -3.21
CA ALA A 177 -15.21 3.53 -3.13
C ALA A 177 -16.10 2.71 -2.17
N ILE A 178 -16.44 3.27 -1.01
CA ILE A 178 -17.33 2.64 -0.03
C ILE A 178 -18.73 2.48 -0.63
N ASN A 179 -19.27 3.52 -1.25
CA ASN A 179 -20.58 3.47 -1.90
C ASN A 179 -20.61 2.41 -3.00
N GLU A 180 -19.52 2.27 -3.77
CA GLU A 180 -19.39 1.23 -4.79
C GLU A 180 -19.42 -0.18 -4.18
N ILE A 181 -18.74 -0.39 -3.04
CA ILE A 181 -18.78 -1.66 -2.29
C ILE A 181 -20.20 -1.95 -1.80
N MET A 182 -20.87 -0.94 -1.22
CA MET A 182 -22.24 -1.07 -0.71
C MET A 182 -23.20 -1.48 -1.82
N LEU A 183 -23.19 -0.77 -2.96
CA LEU A 183 -24.04 -1.07 -4.11
C LEU A 183 -23.82 -2.49 -4.63
N LYS A 184 -22.55 -2.91 -4.76
CA LYS A 184 -22.21 -4.27 -5.21
C LYS A 184 -22.66 -5.34 -4.21
N SER A 185 -22.60 -5.04 -2.91
CA SER A 185 -23.05 -5.97 -1.88
C SER A 185 -24.58 -6.12 -1.88
N VAL A 186 -25.33 -5.01 -2.02
CA VAL A 186 -26.80 -5.02 -2.10
C VAL A 186 -27.27 -5.82 -3.32
N LEU A 187 -26.73 -5.53 -4.50
CA LEU A 187 -27.05 -6.27 -5.73
C LEU A 187 -26.79 -7.77 -5.58
N PHE A 188 -25.69 -8.13 -4.92
CA PHE A 188 -25.34 -9.52 -4.66
C PHE A 188 -26.32 -10.22 -3.71
N PHE A 189 -26.82 -9.55 -2.67
CA PHE A 189 -27.82 -10.12 -1.77
C PHE A 189 -29.19 -10.28 -2.45
N VAL A 190 -29.57 -9.33 -3.32
CA VAL A 190 -30.80 -9.44 -4.12
C VAL A 190 -30.73 -10.63 -5.08
N ASP A 191 -29.62 -10.78 -5.81
CA ASP A 191 -29.41 -11.92 -6.73
C ASP A 191 -29.46 -13.28 -6.05
N VAL A 192 -28.97 -13.38 -4.80
CA VAL A 192 -29.03 -14.63 -4.02
C VAL A 192 -30.46 -14.93 -3.58
N LYS A 193 -31.21 -13.91 -3.19
CA LYS A 193 -32.61 -14.08 -2.77
C LYS A 193 -33.49 -14.57 -3.92
N ILE A 194 -33.34 -13.98 -5.11
CA ILE A 194 -34.10 -14.37 -6.30
C ILE A 194 -33.85 -15.85 -6.65
N ARG A 195 -32.58 -16.28 -6.70
CA ARG A 195 -32.25 -17.69 -7.03
C ARG A 195 -32.76 -18.70 -5.99
N ALA A 196 -32.81 -18.32 -4.72
CA ALA A 196 -33.33 -19.18 -3.67
C ALA A 196 -34.86 -19.33 -3.74
N GLU A 197 -35.56 -18.37 -4.33
CA GLU A 197 -37.01 -18.42 -4.57
C GLU A 197 -37.34 -19.22 -5.85
N ASP A 198 -36.43 -19.28 -6.84
CA ASP A 198 -36.60 -20.07 -8.07
C ASP A 198 -36.31 -21.58 -7.88
N ASP A 199 -35.60 -21.98 -6.82
CA ASP A 199 -35.24 -23.37 -6.51
C ASP A 199 -36.25 -24.07 -5.54
N MET A 200 -37.35 -23.38 -5.15
CA MET A 200 -38.45 -23.91 -4.32
C MET A 200 -39.72 -24.17 -5.13
#